data_AF-A0A376J3X2-F1
#
_entry.id   AF-A0A376J3X2-F1
#
_cell.length_a   1.000
_cell.length_b   1.000
_cell.length_c   1.000
_cell.angle_alpha   90.00
_cell.angle_beta   90.00
_cell.angle_gamma   90.00
#
_symmetry.space_group_name_H-M   'P 1'
#
loop_
_entity.id
_entity.type
_entity.pdbx_description
1 polymer ?
#
loop_
_entity_poly.entity_id
_entity_poly.type
_entity_poly.pdbx_seq_one_letter_code
_entity_poly.pdbx_strand_id
1 'polypeptide(L)'
;MSEINYQALRERYSPVPVPKCPICGEEMSIQRISGAQVVYACSGYGDDGDFKIGRTLADEHYEKSRVTVLDVGDPEVLALLDWLETKDNRIAELEKSPLTMHLNSRKHRTH
;
A
#
# COMPACT_ATOMS: atom_id res chain seq x y z
N MET A 1 -13.77 -16.75 -16.93
CA MET A 1 -13.08 -16.18 -15.75
C MET A 1 -13.29 -14.68 -15.81
N SER A 2 -13.70 -14.05 -14.71
CA SER A 2 -13.70 -12.58 -14.64
C SER A 2 -12.27 -12.09 -14.86
N GLU A 3 -12.09 -11.08 -15.70
CA GLU A 3 -10.80 -10.42 -15.87
C GLU A 3 -10.34 -9.88 -14.51
N ILE A 4 -9.22 -10.41 -14.01
CA ILE A 4 -8.68 -9.99 -12.72
C ILE A 4 -8.05 -8.61 -12.93
N ASN A 5 -8.58 -7.60 -12.23
CA ASN A 5 -8.00 -6.28 -12.26
C ASN A 5 -6.78 -6.22 -11.32
N TYR A 6 -5.59 -6.47 -11.88
CA TYR A 6 -4.32 -6.44 -11.14
C TYR A 6 -4.02 -5.07 -10.54
N GLN A 7 -4.44 -3.98 -11.18
CA GLN A 7 -4.26 -2.63 -10.64
C GLN A 7 -5.06 -2.43 -9.34
N ALA A 8 -6.31 -2.88 -9.33
CA ALA A 8 -7.16 -2.85 -8.13
C ALA A 8 -6.66 -3.79 -7.01
N LEU A 9 -5.84 -4.80 -7.33
CA LEU A 9 -5.15 -5.60 -6.32
C LEU A 9 -3.95 -4.85 -5.74
N ARG A 10 -3.14 -4.21 -6.60
CA ARG A 10 -2.00 -3.38 -6.16
C ARG A 10 -2.45 -2.28 -5.20
N GLU A 11 -3.53 -1.56 -5.52
CA GLU A 11 -4.07 -0.50 -4.67
C GLU A 11 -4.57 -1.01 -3.31
N ARG A 12 -5.21 -2.18 -3.30
CA ARG A 12 -5.77 -2.78 -2.08
C ARG A 12 -4.71 -3.26 -1.10
N TYR A 13 -3.63 -3.84 -1.60
CA TYR A 13 -2.54 -4.39 -0.79
C TYR A 13 -1.37 -3.40 -0.64
N SER A 14 -1.51 -2.18 -1.17
CA SER A 14 -0.54 -1.12 -0.91
C SER A 14 -0.60 -0.68 0.56
N PRO A 15 0.54 -0.31 1.15
CA PRO A 15 0.58 0.25 2.49
C PRO A 15 -0.35 1.48 2.61
N VAL A 16 -1.12 1.54 3.69
CA VAL A 16 -2.00 2.70 3.92
C VAL A 16 -1.13 3.90 4.32
N PRO A 17 -1.27 5.06 3.64
CA PRO A 17 -0.49 6.23 3.98
C PRO A 17 -0.80 6.72 5.40
N VAL A 18 0.19 7.33 6.05
CA VAL A 18 0.04 7.93 7.37
C VAL A 18 -1.01 9.05 7.32
N PRO A 19 -2.07 8.99 8.14
CA PRO A 19 -3.09 10.02 8.16
C PRO A 19 -2.53 11.33 8.73
N LYS A 20 -3.11 12.44 8.25
CA LYS A 20 -2.86 13.77 8.81
C LYS A 20 -3.88 14.08 9.91
N CYS A 21 -3.47 14.87 10.88
CA CYS A 21 -4.36 15.30 11.94
C CYS A 21 -5.47 16.20 11.42
N PRO A 22 -6.75 15.91 11.71
CA PRO A 22 -7.85 16.77 11.28
C PRO A 22 -7.88 18.11 12.03
N ILE A 23 -7.11 18.25 13.11
CA ILE A 23 -7.07 19.43 13.98
C ILE A 23 -5.91 20.35 13.60
N CYS A 24 -4.67 19.85 13.61
CA CYS A 24 -3.46 20.64 13.29
C CYS A 24 -2.92 20.43 11.87
N GLY A 25 -3.35 19.40 11.15
CA GLY A 25 -2.86 19.10 9.80
C GLY A 25 -1.49 18.40 9.73
N GLU A 26 -0.83 18.18 10.87
CA GLU A 26 0.47 17.49 10.95
C GLU A 26 0.34 15.97 10.70
N GLU A 27 1.44 15.33 10.27
CA GLU A 27 1.48 13.88 10.13
C GLU A 27 1.40 13.22 11.50
N MET A 28 0.52 12.23 11.61
CA MET A 28 0.28 11.51 12.86
C MET A 28 1.32 10.43 13.08
N SER A 29 1.52 10.05 14.35
CA SER A 29 2.37 8.92 14.71
C SER A 29 1.52 7.73 15.17
N ILE A 30 2.06 6.53 14.97
CA ILE A 30 1.43 5.29 15.44
C ILE A 30 1.47 5.28 16.97
N GLN A 31 0.30 5.20 17.59
CA GLN A 31 0.15 5.11 19.04
C GLN A 31 -0.04 3.67 19.51
N ARG A 32 -0.66 2.83 18.67
CA ARG A 32 -0.94 1.43 18.99
C ARG A 32 -1.13 0.62 17.72
N ILE A 33 -0.60 -0.60 17.72
CA ILE A 33 -0.89 -1.62 16.71
C ILE A 33 -1.55 -2.81 17.41
N SER A 34 -2.66 -3.31 16.85
CA SER A 34 -3.39 -4.47 17.35
C SER A 34 -3.86 -5.32 16.17
N GLY A 35 -3.03 -6.28 15.76
CA GLY A 35 -3.25 -7.02 14.50
C GLY A 35 -3.23 -6.07 13.31
N ALA A 36 -4.26 -6.12 12.47
CA ALA A 36 -4.43 -5.22 11.32
C ALA A 36 -4.90 -3.81 11.70
N GLN A 37 -5.28 -3.55 12.96
CA GLN A 37 -5.74 -2.22 13.37
C GLN A 37 -4.56 -1.37 13.86
N VAL A 38 -4.32 -0.26 13.17
CA VAL A 38 -3.31 0.74 13.52
C VAL A 38 -4.00 2.00 13.99
N VAL A 39 -3.67 2.45 15.19
CA VAL A 39 -4.18 3.68 15.78
C VAL A 39 -3.14 4.77 15.59
N TYR A 40 -3.54 5.85 14.92
CA TYR A 40 -2.77 7.07 14.74
C TYR A 40 -3.33 8.16 15.64
N ALA A 41 -2.47 8.98 16.23
CA ALA A 41 -2.85 10.21 16.90
C ALA A 41 -1.71 11.21 16.86
N CYS A 42 -2.01 12.47 17.18
CA CYS A 42 -0.98 13.48 17.38
C CYS A 42 -0.24 13.21 18.70
N SER A 43 1.10 13.33 18.71
CA SER A 43 1.92 13.07 19.90
C SER A 43 1.86 14.15 20.99
N GLY A 44 0.99 15.15 20.82
CA GLY A 44 0.88 16.30 21.72
C GLY A 44 1.38 17.58 21.05
N TYR A 45 0.70 18.68 21.36
CA TYR A 45 0.89 20.01 20.78
C TYR A 45 2.18 20.67 21.32
N GLY A 46 3.15 20.95 20.43
CA GLY A 46 4.20 21.97 20.61
C GLY A 46 5.39 21.66 21.52
N ASP A 47 6.58 22.04 21.06
CA ASP A 47 7.85 22.16 21.79
C ASP A 47 7.85 23.44 22.68
N ASP A 48 6.65 23.97 22.95
CA ASP A 48 6.38 25.34 23.35
C ASP A 48 5.63 25.37 24.70
N GLY A 49 6.22 24.75 25.72
CA GLY A 49 6.23 25.28 27.11
C GLY A 49 4.95 25.63 27.90
N ASP A 50 3.72 25.41 27.45
CA ASP A 50 2.52 25.88 28.19
C ASP A 50 2.04 24.92 29.31
N PHE A 51 2.89 24.79 30.32
CA PHE A 51 2.82 23.84 31.45
C PHE A 51 1.74 24.09 32.53
N LYS A 52 0.71 24.92 32.28
CA LYS A 52 -0.32 25.21 33.32
C LYS A 52 -1.78 25.16 32.82
N ILE A 53 -2.03 25.36 31.52
CA ILE A 53 -3.35 25.17 30.87
C ILE A 53 -3.31 23.97 29.88
N GLY A 54 -2.10 23.53 29.50
CA GLY A 54 -1.82 22.64 28.37
C GLY A 54 -1.96 21.13 28.58
N ARG A 55 -2.33 20.61 29.76
CA ARG A 55 -2.65 19.17 29.90
C ARG A 55 -4.00 18.82 29.29
N THR A 56 -5.05 19.54 29.66
CA THR A 56 -6.39 19.29 29.10
C THR A 56 -6.44 19.54 27.60
N LEU A 57 -5.72 20.55 27.10
CA LEU A 57 -5.70 20.84 25.66
C LEU A 57 -4.93 19.77 24.87
N ALA A 58 -3.81 19.28 25.38
CA ALA A 58 -3.04 18.21 24.75
C ALA A 58 -3.76 16.86 24.83
N ASP A 59 -4.39 16.55 25.97
CA ASP A 59 -5.19 15.34 26.17
C ASP A 59 -6.45 15.37 25.29
N GLU A 60 -7.16 16.51 25.24
CA GLU A 60 -8.30 16.69 24.33
C GLU A 60 -7.89 16.62 22.86
N HIS A 61 -6.75 17.20 22.49
CA HIS A 61 -6.23 17.09 21.13
C HIS A 61 -5.91 15.64 20.81
N TYR A 62 -5.20 14.95 21.69
CA TYR A 62 -4.87 13.53 21.52
C TYR A 62 -6.14 12.70 21.30
N GLU A 63 -7.14 12.85 22.17
CA GLU A 63 -8.41 12.13 22.08
C GLU A 63 -9.17 12.45 20.79
N LYS A 64 -9.31 13.73 20.44
CA LYS A 64 -10.04 14.18 19.24
C LYS A 64 -9.30 13.89 17.95
N SER A 65 -7.96 13.76 18.00
CA SER A 65 -7.13 13.45 16.84
C SER A 65 -7.09 11.96 16.53
N ARG A 66 -7.46 11.08 17.46
CA ARG A 66 -7.27 9.64 17.29
C ARG A 66 -8.05 9.06 16.10
N VAL A 67 -7.34 8.44 15.18
CA VAL A 67 -7.89 7.73 14.01
C VAL A 67 -7.47 6.27 14.06
N THR A 68 -8.40 5.35 13.81
CA THR A 68 -8.09 3.92 13.64
C THR A 68 -8.17 3.57 12.16
N VAL A 69 -7.10 2.99 11.65
CA VAL A 69 -6.96 2.54 10.26
C VAL A 69 -6.80 1.03 10.26
N LEU A 70 -7.45 0.35 9.31
CA LEU A 70 -7.17 -1.05 9.02
C LEU A 70 -6.04 -1.13 8.00
N ASP A 71 -4.88 -1.58 8.44
CA ASP A 71 -3.77 -1.90 7.56
C ASP A 71 -3.96 -3.33 7.01
N VAL A 72 -4.41 -3.39 5.77
CA VAL A 72 -4.56 -4.64 4.99
C VAL A 72 -3.47 -4.76 3.93
N GLY A 73 -2.46 -3.90 3.97
CA GLY A 73 -1.33 -3.94 3.07
C GLY A 73 -0.55 -5.25 3.25
N ASP A 74 -0.15 -5.86 2.14
CA ASP A 74 0.62 -7.10 2.16
C ASP A 74 1.77 -7.01 1.14
N PRO A 75 3.01 -6.84 1.60
CA PRO A 75 4.16 -6.72 0.72
C PRO A 75 4.45 -8.02 -0.06
N GLU A 76 4.08 -9.20 0.46
CA GLU A 76 4.28 -10.47 -0.24
C GLU A 76 3.33 -10.59 -1.44
N VAL A 77 2.09 -10.11 -1.30
CA VAL A 77 1.14 -10.05 -2.42
C VAL A 77 1.64 -9.10 -3.51
N LEU A 78 2.17 -7.93 -3.14
CA LEU A 78 2.74 -6.99 -4.12
C LEU A 78 3.95 -7.60 -4.85
N ALA A 79 4.83 -8.27 -4.13
CA ALA A 79 5.98 -8.98 -4.72
C ALA A 79 5.54 -10.09 -5.69
N LEU A 80 4.46 -10.80 -5.37
CA LEU A 80 3.88 -11.81 -6.27
C LEU A 80 3.34 -11.19 -7.56
N LEU A 81 2.70 -10.01 -7.48
CA LEU A 81 2.23 -9.28 -8.66
C LEU A 81 3.39 -8.80 -9.54
N ASP A 82 4.46 -8.28 -8.95
CA ASP A 82 5.67 -7.88 -9.68
C ASP A 82 6.33 -9.05 -10.40
N TRP A 83 6.39 -10.20 -9.72
CA TRP A 83 6.93 -11.42 -10.31
C TRP A 83 6.08 -11.95 -11.46
N LEU A 84 4.75 -11.86 -11.34
CA LEU A 84 3.82 -12.25 -12.39
C LEU A 84 4.02 -11.37 -13.64
N GLU A 85 4.06 -10.05 -13.46
CA GLU A 85 4.31 -9.10 -14.54
C GLU A 85 5.67 -9.35 -15.23
N THR A 86 6.71 -9.64 -14.45
CA THR A 86 8.03 -10.01 -14.98
C THR A 86 7.97 -11.28 -15.83
N LYS A 87 7.19 -12.28 -15.40
CA LYS A 87 7.03 -13.52 -16.15
C LYS A 87 6.26 -13.31 -17.45
N ASP A 88 5.18 -12.54 -17.41
CA ASP A 88 4.37 -12.25 -18.59
C ASP A 88 5.19 -11.48 -19.63
N ASN A 89 6.00 -10.51 -19.20
CA ASN A 89 6.94 -9.81 -20.07
C ASN A 89 7.95 -10.77 -20.72
N ARG A 90 8.52 -11.68 -19.93
CA ARG A 90 9.47 -12.68 -20.44
C ARG A 90 8.82 -13.67 -21.40
N ILE A 91 7.57 -14.06 -21.17
CA ILE A 91 6.80 -14.90 -22.10
C ILE A 91 6.59 -14.14 -23.41
N ALA A 92 6.15 -12.88 -23.35
CA ALA A 92 5.93 -12.06 -24.54
C ALA A 92 7.22 -11.84 -25.35
N GLU A 93 8.37 -11.70 -24.71
CA GLU A 93 9.68 -11.64 -25.36
C GLU A 93 10.03 -12.96 -26.07
N LEU A 94 9.83 -14.09 -25.39
CA LEU A 94 10.11 -15.41 -25.95
C LEU A 94 9.19 -15.73 -27.12
N GLU A 95 7.92 -15.35 -27.08
CA GLU A 95 6.98 -15.52 -28.20
C GLU A 95 7.41 -14.73 -29.45
N LYS A 96 7.95 -13.52 -29.24
CA LYS A 96 8.49 -12.67 -30.31
C LYS A 96 9.87 -13.13 -30.80
N SER A 97 10.50 -14.11 -30.16
CA SER A 97 11.83 -14.52 -30.54
C SER A 97 11.86 -15.13 -31.95
N PRO A 98 12.89 -14.87 -32.78
CA PRO A 98 12.96 -15.34 -34.16
C PRO A 98 12.88 -16.87 -34.28
N LEU A 99 13.41 -17.58 -33.27
CA LEU A 99 13.40 -19.04 -33.18
C LEU A 99 11.97 -19.56 -33.00
N THR A 100 11.22 -18.94 -32.09
CA THR A 100 9.82 -19.31 -31.82
C THR A 100 8.94 -19.02 -33.03
N MET A 101 9.12 -17.87 -33.69
CA MET A 101 8.41 -17.54 -34.92
C MET A 101 8.72 -18.52 -36.06
N HIS A 102 9.99 -18.91 -36.23
CA HIS A 102 10.38 -19.92 -37.23
C HIS A 102 9.81 -21.31 -36.94
N LEU A 103 9.81 -21.73 -35.68
CA LEU A 103 9.23 -23.00 -35.25
C LEU A 103 7.72 -23.03 -35.53
N ASN A 104 7.00 -21.97 -35.16
CA ASN A 104 5.56 -21.86 -35.42
C ASN A 104 5.26 -21.85 -36.93
N SER A 105 6.06 -21.13 -37.73
CA SER A 105 5.92 -21.09 -39.20
C SER A 105 6.15 -22.45 -39.86
N ARG A 106 7.08 -23.27 -39.35
CA ARG A 106 7.30 -24.63 -39.84
C ARG A 106 6.14 -25.55 -39.49
N LYS A 107 5.57 -25.42 -38.29
CA LYS A 107 4.43 -26.22 -37.81
C LYS A 107 3.16 -26.00 -38.65
N HIS A 108 2.95 -24.78 -39.13
CA HIS A 108 1.84 -24.46 -40.03
C HIS A 108 2.03 -24.93 -41.48
N ARG A 109 3.24 -25.30 -41.89
CA ARG A 109 3.54 -25.78 -43.25
C ARG A 109 3.44 -27.30 -43.40
N THR A 110 3.32 -28.03 -42.29
CA THR A 110 3.26 -29.51 -42.25
C THR A 110 1.83 -30.08 -42.17
N HIS A 111 0.81 -29.24 -42.38
CA HIS A 111 -0.59 -29.63 -42.58
C HIS A 111 -1.02 -29.23 -43.99
#